data_AF-A0A9E5VHP9-F1
#
_entry.id   AF-A0A9E5VHP9-F1
#
_cell.length_a   1.000
_cell.length_b   1.000
_cell.length_c   1.000
_cell.angle_alpha   90.00
_cell.angle_beta   90.00
_cell.angle_gamma   90.00
#
_symmetry.space_group_name_H-M   'P 1'
#
loop_
_entity.id
_entity.type
_entity.pdbx_description
1 polymer ?
#
loop_
_entity_poly.entity_id
_entity_poly.type
_entity_poly.pdbx_seq_one_letter_code
_entity_poly.pdbx_strand_id
1 'polypeptide(L)' 'STIFCSQFDVAGWYLKIGEPTVADAVCDRIVNDSYTIKIEGDSMRKRTGLCE' A
#
# COMPACT_ATOMS: atom_id res chain seq x y z
N SER A 1 1.01 -6.49 -16.38
CA SER A 1 0.41 -5.48 -15.49
C SER A 1 0.21 -6.07 -14.12
N THR A 2 0.66 -5.37 -13.07
CA THR A 2 0.65 -5.86 -11.68
C THR A 2 -0.08 -4.84 -10.81
N ILE A 3 -0.93 -5.29 -9.89
CA ILE A 3 -1.67 -4.43 -8.97
C ILE A 3 -1.14 -4.66 -7.57
N PHE A 4 -0.80 -3.58 -6.87
CA PHE A 4 -0.38 -3.59 -5.47
C PHE A 4 -1.43 -2.91 -4.61
N CYS A 5 -1.76 -3.52 -3.48
CA CYS A 5 -2.68 -2.97 -2.50
C CYS A 5 -1.95 -2.89 -1.15
N SER A 6 -1.98 -1.74 -0.49
CA SER A 6 -1.40 -1.57 0.84
C SER A 6 -2.32 -0.72 1.72
N GLN A 7 -2.25 -0.98 3.03
CA GLN A 7 -2.89 -0.16 4.05
C GLN A 7 -2.03 1.06 4.43
N PHE A 8 -0.81 1.14 3.91
CA PHE A 8 0.14 2.21 4.20
C PHE A 8 0.55 2.92 2.91
N ASP A 9 0.85 4.22 3.02
CA ASP A 9 1.49 4.98 1.96
C ASP A 9 2.92 4.46 1.70
N VAL A 10 3.50 4.80 0.54
CA VAL A 10 4.84 4.39 0.10
C VAL A 10 5.92 4.68 1.16
N ALA A 11 5.86 5.83 1.82
CA ALA A 11 6.79 6.19 2.89
C ALA A 11 6.71 5.22 4.09
N GLY A 12 5.51 4.70 4.39
CA GLY A 12 5.31 3.69 5.41
C GLY A 12 5.94 2.34 5.05
N TRP A 13 6.09 2.04 3.76
CA TRP A 13 6.72 0.79 3.31
C TRP A 13 8.21 0.82 3.60
N TYR A 14 8.87 1.96 3.38
CA TYR A 14 10.29 2.13 3.65
C TYR A 14 10.63 1.78 5.11
N LEU A 15 9.83 2.27 6.05
CA LEU A 15 9.97 1.99 7.48
C LEU A 15 9.64 0.53 7.84
N LYS A 16 8.69 -0.10 7.12
CA LYS A 16 8.22 -1.46 7.40
C LYS A 16 9.13 -2.55 6.86
N ILE A 17 9.83 -2.30 5.75
CA ILE A 17 10.79 -3.23 5.15
C ILE A 17 12.03 -3.38 6.05
N GLY A 18 12.41 -2.31 6.77
CA GLY A 18 13.45 -2.34 7.80
C GLY A 18 14.89 -2.34 7.27
N GLU A 19 15.11 -2.79 6.03
CA GLU A 19 16.39 -2.68 5.34
C GLU A 19 16.34 -1.61 4.24
N PRO A 20 17.16 -0.54 4.33
CA PRO A 20 17.05 0.60 3.42
C PRO A 20 17.35 0.24 1.97
N THR A 21 18.37 -0.58 1.70
CA THR A 21 18.78 -0.95 0.34
C THR A 21 17.71 -1.74 -0.40
N VAL A 22 17.11 -2.73 0.27
CA VAL A 22 15.98 -3.48 -0.30
C VAL A 22 14.74 -2.60 -0.41
N ALA A 23 14.48 -1.72 0.56
CA ALA A 23 13.35 -0.80 0.49
C ALA A 23 13.43 0.12 -0.72
N ASP A 24 14.60 0.70 -0.99
CA ASP A 24 14.86 1.51 -2.19
C ASP A 24 14.65 0.69 -3.46
N ALA A 25 15.28 -0.49 -3.56
CA ALA A 25 15.16 -1.33 -4.76
C ALA A 25 13.73 -1.79 -5.06
N VAL A 26 12.91 -2.00 -4.02
CA VAL A 26 11.49 -2.36 -4.16
C VAL A 26 10.66 -1.14 -4.55
N CYS A 27 10.86 0.01 -3.89
CA CYS A 27 10.15 1.23 -4.20
C CYS A 27 10.45 1.71 -5.63
N ASP A 28 11.69 1.62 -6.10
CA ASP A 28 12.07 1.98 -7.47
C ASP A 28 11.34 1.13 -8.52
N ARG A 29 11.09 -0.15 -8.25
CA ARG A 29 10.36 -1.02 -9.19
C ARG A 29 8.86 -0.79 -9.18
N ILE A 30 8.28 -0.52 -8.00
CA ILE A 30 6.83 -0.41 -7.86
C ILE A 30 6.37 1.00 -8.18
N VAL A 31 7.02 2.02 -7.63
CA VAL A 31 6.53 3.41 -7.64
C VAL A 31 6.78 4.09 -8.99
N ASN A 32 7.93 3.83 -9.61
CA ASN A 32 8.44 4.60 -10.76
C ASN A 32 7.51 4.64 -12.00
N ASP A 33 6.64 3.64 -12.19
CA ASP A 33 5.64 3.62 -13.27
C ASP A 33 4.23 3.24 -12.75
N SER A 34 3.95 3.55 -11.49
CA SER A 34 2.65 3.23 -10.88
C SER A 34 1.65 4.37 -11.00
N TYR A 35 0.39 3.98 -11.19
CA TYR A 35 -0.74 4.84 -10.93
C TYR A 35 -1.20 4.64 -9.49
N THR A 36 -1.02 5.67 -8.65
CA THR A 36 -1.43 5.62 -7.24
C THR A 36 -2.90 6.03 -7.10
N ILE A 37 -3.70 5.17 -6.48
CA ILE A 37 -5.10 5.44 -6.16
C ILE A 37 -5.23 5.39 -4.64
N LYS A 38 -5.56 6.53 -4.02
CA LYS A 38 -5.88 6.59 -2.59
C LYS A 38 -7.34 6.23 -2.38
N ILE A 39 -7.58 5.23 -1.53
CA ILE A 39 -8.92 4.77 -1.17
C ILE A 39 -9.20 5.27 0.25
N GLU A 40 -10.26 6.06 0.39
CA GLU A 40 -10.72 6.61 1.66
C GLU A 40 -12.14 6.15 1.95
N GLY A 41 -12.52 6.18 3.23
CA GLY A 41 -13.84 5.81 3.72
C GLY A 41 -13.85 4.59 4.63
N ASP A 42 -15.02 4.29 5.18
CA ASP A 42 -15.19 3.20 6.13
C ASP A 42 -15.07 1.81 5.49
N SER A 43 -14.69 0.84 6.32
CA SER A 43 -14.62 -0.56 5.91
C SER A 43 -15.94 -1.03 5.32
N MET A 44 -15.86 -1.52 4.08
CA MET A 44 -16.97 -2.17 3.40
C MET A 44 -17.59 -3.31 4.23
N ARG A 45 -16.80 -3.99 5.08
CA ARG A 45 -17.30 -5.06 5.95
C ARG A 45 -18.31 -4.55 6.98
N LYS A 46 -18.05 -3.37 7.56
CA LYS A 46 -18.97 -2.68 8.48
C LYS A 46 -20.28 -2.30 7.77
N ARG A 47 -20.19 -1.87 6.50
CA ARG A 47 -21.36 -1.46 5.71
C ARG A 47 -22.29 -2.61 5.34
N THR A 48 -21.76 -3.81 5.13
CA THR A 48 -22.54 -5.00 4.74
C THR A 48 -23.08 -5.80 5.93
N GLY A 49 -22.92 -5.31 7.16
CA GLY A 49 -23.52 -5.93 8.35
C GLY A 49 -22.74 -7.10 8.96
N LEU A 50 -21.49 -7.33 8.55
CA LEU A 50 -20.56 -8.14 9.34
C LEU A 50 -20.03 -7.25 10.47
N CYS A 51 -20.89 -7.00 11.45
CA CYS A 51 -20.47 -6.52 12.76
C CYS A 51 -19.52 -7.55 13.36
N GLU A 52 -18.37 -7.09 13.84
CA GLU A 52 -17.68 -7.78 14.93
C GLU A 52 -18.49 -7.61 16.22
#